data_AF-A0A359BA10-F1
#
_entry.id   AF-A0A359BA10-F1
#
_cell.length_a   1.000
_cell.length_b   1.000
_cell.length_c   1.000
_cell.angle_alpha   90.00
_cell.angle_beta   90.00
_cell.angle_gamma   90.00
#
_symmetry.space_group_name_H-M   'P 1'
#
loop_
_entity.id
_entity.type
_entity.pdbx_description
1 polymer ?
#
loop_
_entity_poly.entity_id
_entity_poly.type
_entity_poly.pdbx_seq_one_letter_code
_entity_poly.pdbx_strand_id
1 'polypeptide(L)'
;MIFPTGAIGLDLSNAENLLEVFRFYICHIPLLIVGYLMVDNGFHELNYHRLVALPFLFLFVESILVLNGIILNAVLYHLPWDSFLSRGCGYINSSLPFGPTPGMDKILSPIYPYLIPYLMTYKVGEEIRFVPVLYLTIPLILGTAILGPLFALPFDKRRFKLDIEYLKAKRALKKEEKRLTSI
;
A
#
# COMPACT_ATOMS: atom_id res chain seq x y z
N MET A 1 -2.45 28.74 0.47
CA MET A 1 -1.94 27.56 1.18
C MET A 1 -1.49 26.58 0.11
N ILE A 2 -0.17 26.34 -0.04
CA ILE A 2 0.37 25.48 -1.10
C ILE A 2 0.15 24.04 -0.65
N PHE A 3 -0.89 23.40 -1.17
CA PHE A 3 -1.06 21.96 -1.04
C PHE A 3 -0.05 21.29 -1.97
N PRO A 4 0.59 20.17 -1.56
CA PRO A 4 1.42 19.39 -2.49
C PRO A 4 0.52 18.94 -3.64
N THR A 5 0.69 19.57 -4.80
CA THR A 5 -0.21 19.45 -5.93
C THR A 5 0.53 18.77 -7.07
N GLY A 6 -0.01 17.66 -7.56
CA GLY A 6 0.41 17.12 -8.86
C GLY A 6 0.11 18.13 -9.96
N ALA A 7 0.58 17.87 -11.18
CA ALA A 7 0.40 18.80 -12.32
C ALA A 7 -1.07 19.08 -12.70
N ILE A 8 -2.00 18.29 -12.18
CA ILE A 8 -3.42 18.35 -12.55
C ILE A 8 -4.06 19.60 -11.96
N GLY A 9 -4.56 20.48 -12.84
CA GLY A 9 -5.28 21.70 -12.47
C GLY A 9 -4.40 22.94 -12.26
N LEU A 10 -3.09 22.82 -12.48
CA LEU A 10 -2.16 23.96 -12.44
C LEU A 10 -1.88 24.50 -13.83
N ASP A 11 -1.84 25.84 -13.95
CA ASP A 11 -1.35 26.49 -15.15
C ASP A 11 0.17 26.38 -15.21
N LEU A 12 0.67 25.51 -16.09
CA LEU A 12 2.09 25.23 -16.29
C LEU A 12 2.81 26.33 -17.09
N SER A 13 2.08 27.30 -17.63
CA SER A 13 2.70 28.49 -18.24
C SER A 13 3.26 29.44 -17.19
N ASN A 14 2.78 29.34 -15.94
CA ASN A 14 3.36 30.05 -14.79
C ASN A 14 4.61 29.30 -14.30
N ALA A 15 5.74 30.01 -14.28
CA ALA A 15 7.04 29.48 -13.87
C ALA A 15 7.05 28.95 -12.42
N GLU A 16 6.31 29.55 -11.49
CA GLU A 16 6.23 29.10 -10.09
C GLU A 16 5.53 27.74 -9.98
N ASN A 17 4.39 27.59 -10.66
CA ASN A 17 3.66 26.33 -10.72
C ASN A 17 4.51 25.25 -11.41
N LEU A 18 5.19 25.60 -12.49
CA LEU A 18 6.08 24.68 -13.21
C LEU A 18 7.21 24.18 -12.31
N LEU A 19 7.88 25.08 -11.57
CA LEU A 19 8.96 24.72 -10.65
C LEU A 19 8.46 23.85 -9.49
N GLU A 20 7.29 24.13 -8.94
CA GLU A 20 6.70 23.33 -7.85
C GLU A 20 6.34 21.92 -8.33
N VAL A 21 5.80 21.80 -9.55
CA VAL A 21 5.54 20.52 -10.21
C VAL A 21 6.84 19.75 -10.45
N PHE A 22 7.88 20.42 -10.96
CA PHE A 22 9.20 19.79 -11.13
C PHE A 22 9.80 19.34 -9.80
N ARG A 23 9.76 20.18 -8.77
CA ARG A 23 10.21 19.85 -7.42
C ARG A 23 9.49 18.61 -6.91
N PHE A 24 8.16 18.58 -7.06
CA PHE A 24 7.33 17.45 -6.68
C PHE A 24 7.75 16.18 -7.44
N TYR A 25 7.76 16.15 -8.76
CA TYR A 25 8.11 14.91 -9.46
C TYR A 25 9.57 14.50 -9.28
N ILE A 26 10.53 15.42 -9.36
CA ILE A 26 11.96 15.12 -9.22
C ILE A 26 12.29 14.57 -7.84
N CYS A 27 11.69 15.09 -6.76
CA CYS A 27 11.97 14.57 -5.42
C CYS A 27 11.39 13.17 -5.17
N HIS A 28 10.40 12.74 -5.97
CA HIS A 28 9.82 11.40 -5.89
C HIS A 28 10.48 10.40 -6.87
N ILE A 29 11.18 10.85 -7.92
CA ILE A 29 11.92 9.97 -8.85
C ILE A 29 12.88 9.03 -8.11
N PRO A 30 13.70 9.49 -7.13
CA PRO A 30 14.58 8.59 -6.37
C PRO A 30 13.83 7.46 -5.67
N LEU A 31 12.59 7.69 -5.20
CA LEU A 31 11.79 6.65 -4.54
C LEU A 31 11.50 5.47 -5.48
N LEU A 32 11.43 5.71 -6.80
CA LEU A 32 11.18 4.68 -7.80
C LEU A 32 12.49 4.09 -8.35
N ILE A 33 13.47 4.94 -8.67
CA ILE A 33 14.68 4.55 -9.40
C ILE A 33 15.73 3.90 -8.50
N VAL A 34 15.86 4.32 -7.23
CA VAL A 34 16.93 3.82 -6.35
C VAL A 34 16.80 2.31 -6.13
N GLY A 35 15.58 1.82 -5.89
CA GLY A 35 15.35 0.38 -5.72
C GLY A 35 15.74 -0.43 -6.97
N TYR A 36 15.42 0.07 -8.16
CA TYR A 36 15.82 -0.55 -9.42
C TYR A 36 17.36 -0.54 -9.60
N LEU A 37 18.01 0.61 -9.41
CA LEU A 37 19.46 0.74 -9.57
C LEU A 37 20.24 -0.13 -8.57
N MET A 38 19.74 -0.29 -7.33
CA MET A 38 20.36 -1.17 -6.34
C MET A 38 20.37 -2.64 -6.80
N VAL A 39 19.33 -3.07 -7.50
CA VAL A 39 19.22 -4.42 -8.05
C VAL A 39 20.09 -4.58 -9.30
N ASP A 40 20.02 -3.62 -10.22
CA ASP A 40 20.76 -3.65 -11.50
C ASP A 40 22.29 -3.61 -11.28
N ASN A 41 22.76 -2.80 -10.33
CA ASN A 41 24.18 -2.72 -9.98
C ASN A 41 24.65 -3.84 -9.03
N GLY A 42 23.77 -4.77 -8.66
CA GLY A 42 24.11 -5.90 -7.77
C GLY A 42 24.36 -5.53 -6.31
N PHE A 43 24.02 -4.30 -5.88
CA PHE A 43 24.09 -3.90 -4.47
C PHE A 43 23.03 -4.60 -3.59
N HIS A 44 21.96 -5.11 -4.21
CA HIS A 44 20.91 -5.83 -3.51
C HIS A 44 20.42 -7.04 -4.33
N GLU A 45 20.45 -8.23 -3.72
CA GLU A 45 19.75 -9.38 -4.28
C GLU A 45 18.27 -9.31 -3.92
N LEU A 46 17.40 -9.31 -4.93
CA LEU A 46 15.97 -9.49 -4.71
C LEU A 46 15.72 -10.89 -4.13
N ASN A 47 14.99 -10.92 -3.02
CA ASN A 47 14.47 -12.14 -2.43
C ASN A 47 12.99 -11.95 -2.19
N TYR A 48 12.17 -12.62 -3.00
CA TYR A 48 10.72 -12.45 -2.95
C TYR A 48 10.12 -12.91 -1.61
N HIS A 49 10.79 -13.78 -0.84
CA HIS A 49 10.35 -14.15 0.50
C HIS A 49 10.36 -12.96 1.46
N ARG A 50 11.27 -11.99 1.24
CA ARG A 50 11.32 -10.76 2.05
C ARG A 50 10.16 -9.82 1.72
N LEU A 51 9.51 -9.97 0.57
CA LEU A 51 8.33 -9.16 0.22
C LEU A 51 7.16 -9.41 1.16
N VAL A 52 7.15 -10.51 1.90
CA VAL A 52 6.15 -10.76 2.96
C VAL A 52 6.25 -9.73 4.10
N ALA A 53 7.42 -9.12 4.33
CA ALA A 53 7.58 -8.06 5.33
C ALA A 53 7.08 -6.69 4.84
N LEU A 54 6.93 -6.50 3.52
CA LEU A 54 6.57 -5.22 2.91
C LEU A 54 5.19 -4.71 3.37
N PRO A 55 4.13 -5.53 3.44
CA PRO A 55 2.84 -5.09 3.97
C PRO A 55 2.94 -4.55 5.39
N PHE A 56 3.70 -5.23 6.26
CA PHE A 56 3.83 -4.84 7.66
C PHE A 56 4.62 -3.54 7.82
N LEU A 57 5.71 -3.38 7.06
CA LEU A 57 6.49 -2.15 7.04
C LEU A 57 5.64 -0.97 6.54
N PHE A 58 4.85 -1.19 5.48
CA PHE A 58 3.96 -0.17 4.96
C PHE A 58 2.87 0.21 5.96
N LEU A 59 2.18 -0.76 6.57
CA LEU A 59 1.19 -0.50 7.63
C LEU A 59 1.80 0.24 8.84
N PHE A 60 3.06 -0.06 9.17
CA PHE A 60 3.78 0.64 10.23
C PHE A 60 4.02 2.11 9.88
N VAL A 61 4.48 2.40 8.65
CA VAL A 61 4.65 3.78 8.17
C VAL A 61 3.30 4.53 8.15
N GLU A 62 2.23 3.90 7.65
CA GLU A 62 0.89 4.49 7.65
C GLU A 62 0.39 4.76 9.07
N SER A 63 0.72 3.90 10.04
CA SER A 63 0.40 4.10 11.45
C SER A 63 1.12 5.33 12.04
N ILE A 64 2.38 5.54 11.68
CA ILE A 64 3.13 6.75 12.06
C ILE A 64 2.46 8.00 11.47
N LEU A 65 2.01 7.94 10.22
CA LEU A 65 1.30 9.06 9.58
C LEU A 65 -0.03 9.37 10.29
N VAL A 66 -0.80 8.35 10.68
CA VAL A 66 -2.01 8.53 11.48
C VAL A 66 -1.70 9.18 12.82
N LEU A 67 -0.69 8.69 13.54
CA LEU A 67 -0.28 9.27 14.83
C LEU A 67 0.14 10.74 14.69
N ASN A 68 0.92 11.06 13.65
CA ASN A 68 1.29 12.44 13.35
C ASN A 68 0.05 13.30 13.06
N GLY A 69 -0.91 12.79 12.29
CA GLY A 69 -2.18 13.46 12.04
C GLY A 69 -2.98 13.73 13.32
N ILE A 70 -3.05 12.73 14.22
CA ILE A 70 -3.74 12.86 15.52
C ILE A 70 -3.08 13.97 16.37
N ILE A 71 -1.75 14.00 16.44
CA ILE A 71 -1.00 15.03 17.17
C ILE A 71 -1.27 16.42 16.57
N LEU A 72 -1.23 16.54 15.24
CA LEU A 72 -1.55 17.80 14.56
C LEU A 72 -2.98 18.27 14.83
N ASN A 73 -3.95 17.36 14.84
CA ASN A 73 -5.33 17.73 15.18
C ASN A 73 -5.47 18.16 16.65
N ALA A 74 -4.78 17.49 17.56
CA ALA A 74 -4.83 17.78 18.99
C ALA A 74 -4.16 19.12 19.37
N VAL A 75 -3.12 19.52 18.65
CA VAL A 75 -2.29 20.69 19.00
C VAL A 75 -2.57 21.92 18.13
N LEU A 76 -2.93 21.72 16.85
CA LEU A 76 -3.00 22.82 15.87
C LEU A 76 -4.41 23.02 15.29
N TYR A 77 -5.03 21.96 14.76
CA TYR A 77 -6.25 22.12 13.97
C TYR A 77 -7.55 22.10 14.79
N HIS A 78 -7.61 21.32 15.86
CA HIS A 78 -8.76 21.17 16.74
C HIS A 78 -10.09 20.85 16.02
N LEU A 79 -10.03 20.06 14.95
CA LEU A 79 -11.22 19.66 14.20
C LEU A 79 -12.03 18.62 14.98
N PRO A 80 -13.37 18.61 14.84
CA PRO A 80 -14.20 17.50 15.31
C PRO A 80 -13.68 16.19 14.74
N TRP A 81 -13.58 15.14 15.56
CA TRP A 81 -13.01 13.85 15.16
C TRP A 81 -13.71 13.24 13.94
N ASP A 82 -15.01 13.46 13.80
CA ASP A 82 -15.77 13.02 12.63
C ASP A 82 -15.33 13.70 11.33
N SER A 83 -14.98 14.99 11.39
CA SER A 83 -14.48 15.73 10.24
C SER A 83 -13.02 15.38 9.95
N PHE A 84 -12.22 15.18 11.00
CA PHE A 84 -10.82 14.81 10.90
C PHE A 84 -10.63 13.42 10.26
N LEU A 85 -11.41 12.42 10.68
CA LEU A 85 -11.35 11.04 10.16
C LEU A 85 -12.05 10.87 8.80
N SER A 86 -12.61 11.94 8.24
CA SER A 86 -13.22 11.89 6.92
C SER A 86 -12.16 11.79 5.82
N ARG A 87 -12.46 10.98 4.80
CA ARG A 87 -11.67 10.83 3.58
C ARG A 87 -11.51 12.12 2.78
N GLY A 88 -12.36 13.11 3.06
CA GLY A 88 -12.32 14.44 2.43
C GLY A 88 -11.58 15.50 3.25
N CYS A 89 -10.97 15.15 4.39
CA CYS A 89 -10.29 16.13 5.24
C CYS A 89 -9.07 16.71 4.51
N GLY A 90 -9.15 17.99 4.14
CA GLY A 90 -8.09 18.70 3.42
C GLY A 90 -6.86 19.06 4.27
N TYR A 91 -6.94 18.90 5.60
CA TYR A 91 -5.85 19.26 6.53
C TYR A 91 -4.89 18.10 6.82
N ILE A 92 -5.17 16.91 6.29
CA ILE A 92 -4.33 15.72 6.44
C ILE A 92 -4.04 15.12 5.07
N ASN A 93 -3.02 14.28 5.01
CA ASN A 93 -2.83 13.41 3.85
C ASN A 93 -3.99 12.40 3.84
N SER A 94 -5.03 12.74 3.09
CA SER A 94 -6.30 12.01 3.05
C SER A 94 -6.19 10.68 2.31
N SER A 95 -5.14 10.50 1.50
CA SER A 95 -4.96 9.29 0.69
C SER A 95 -4.13 8.25 1.43
N LEU A 96 -4.72 7.08 1.62
CA LEU A 96 -4.15 5.82 2.15
C LEU A 96 -4.37 5.54 3.64
N PRO A 97 -3.98 6.38 4.62
CA PRO A 97 -4.18 6.00 6.01
C PRO A 97 -5.66 6.07 6.40
N PHE A 98 -6.44 7.01 5.85
CA PHE A 98 -7.82 7.30 6.25
C PHE A 98 -8.89 6.80 5.26
N GLY A 99 -8.47 6.15 4.18
CA GLY A 99 -9.36 5.66 3.14
C GLY A 99 -8.87 6.01 1.73
N PRO A 100 -9.45 5.39 0.71
CA PRO A 100 -9.25 5.81 -0.68
C PRO A 100 -9.92 7.17 -0.90
N THR A 101 -9.29 8.04 -1.71
CA THR A 101 -9.87 9.35 -2.01
C THR A 101 -11.25 9.19 -2.68
N PRO A 102 -12.20 10.13 -2.48
CA PRO A 102 -13.54 10.00 -3.07
C PRO A 102 -13.53 9.79 -4.59
N GLY A 103 -12.52 10.32 -5.30
CA GLY A 103 -12.35 10.10 -6.75
C GLY A 103 -12.12 8.63 -7.14
N MET A 104 -11.60 7.80 -6.22
CA MET A 104 -11.35 6.37 -6.45
C MET A 104 -12.59 5.50 -6.25
N ASP A 105 -13.70 6.04 -5.71
CA ASP A 105 -14.91 5.27 -5.44
C ASP A 105 -15.50 4.64 -6.72
N LYS A 106 -15.28 5.27 -7.89
CA LYS A 106 -15.67 4.70 -9.19
C LYS A 106 -15.03 3.34 -9.49
N ILE A 107 -13.82 3.11 -8.99
CA ILE A 107 -13.04 1.88 -9.24
C ILE A 107 -13.17 0.93 -8.06
N LEU A 108 -13.17 1.45 -6.83
CA LEU A 108 -13.08 0.65 -5.61
C LEU A 108 -14.43 0.33 -4.97
N SER A 109 -15.53 0.98 -5.36
CA SER A 109 -16.87 0.69 -4.81
C SER A 109 -17.28 -0.79 -4.88
N PRO A 110 -16.93 -1.59 -5.90
CA PRO A 110 -17.25 -3.01 -5.90
C PRO A 110 -16.52 -3.82 -4.82
N ILE A 111 -15.41 -3.29 -4.30
CA ILE A 111 -14.57 -3.97 -3.30
C ILE A 111 -15.06 -3.68 -1.88
N TYR A 112 -15.65 -2.50 -1.64
CA TYR A 112 -16.07 -2.07 -0.30
C TYR A 112 -17.00 -3.04 0.43
N PRO A 113 -17.97 -3.73 -0.22
CA PRO A 113 -18.82 -4.71 0.45
C PRO A 113 -18.07 -5.93 1.03
N TYR A 114 -16.86 -6.21 0.53
CA TYR A 114 -16.04 -7.33 1.00
C TYR A 114 -15.11 -6.97 2.16
N LEU A 115 -15.05 -5.68 2.55
CA LEU A 115 -14.31 -5.24 3.72
C LEU A 115 -15.07 -5.60 4.99
N ILE A 116 -14.34 -5.98 6.04
CA ILE A 116 -14.95 -6.43 7.31
C ILE A 116 -15.57 -5.21 8.02
N PRO A 117 -16.90 -5.17 8.22
CA PRO A 117 -17.56 -4.08 8.93
C PRO A 117 -17.04 -3.94 10.37
N TYR A 118 -17.01 -2.71 10.89
CA TYR A 118 -16.49 -2.28 12.19
C TYR A 118 -14.99 -2.50 12.42
N LEU A 119 -14.35 -3.42 11.71
CA LEU A 119 -12.90 -3.63 11.75
C LEU A 119 -12.16 -2.79 10.70
N MET A 120 -12.70 -2.71 9.48
CA MET A 120 -12.07 -2.04 8.34
C MET A 120 -12.90 -0.86 7.85
N THR A 121 -14.22 -0.92 8.01
CA THR A 121 -15.13 0.14 7.58
C THR A 121 -16.23 0.35 8.61
N TYR A 122 -16.71 1.57 8.76
CA TYR A 122 -17.87 1.90 9.59
C TYR A 122 -18.73 2.94 8.86
N LYS A 123 -19.99 3.07 9.25
CA LYS A 123 -20.91 4.02 8.64
C LYS A 123 -21.19 5.18 9.58
N VAL A 124 -21.22 6.39 9.02
CA VAL A 124 -21.70 7.60 9.70
C VAL A 124 -22.77 8.22 8.80
N GLY A 125 -24.04 8.06 9.18
CA GLY A 125 -25.16 8.32 8.28
C GLY A 125 -25.11 7.39 7.06
N GLU A 126 -25.15 7.97 5.86
CA GLU A 126 -25.05 7.25 4.59
C GLU A 126 -23.61 7.07 4.09
N GLU A 127 -22.64 7.73 4.72
CA GLU A 127 -21.23 7.70 4.29
C GLU A 127 -20.49 6.48 4.84
N ILE A 128 -19.77 5.79 3.95
CA ILE A 128 -18.80 4.76 4.33
C ILE A 128 -17.49 5.44 4.73
N ARG A 129 -17.06 5.16 5.96
CA ARG A 129 -15.77 5.55 6.50
C ARG A 129 -14.88 4.32 6.71
N PHE A 130 -13.58 4.57 6.78
CA PHE A 130 -12.57 3.52 6.83
C PHE A 130 -11.85 3.64 8.16
N VAL A 131 -11.62 2.50 8.81
CA VAL A 131 -10.83 2.47 10.03
C VAL A 131 -9.38 2.70 9.62
N PRO A 132 -8.71 3.74 10.17
CA PRO A 132 -7.40 4.11 9.69
C PRO A 132 -6.40 2.95 9.74
N VAL A 133 -5.62 2.79 8.66
CA VAL A 133 -4.63 1.71 8.45
C VAL A 133 -5.26 0.30 8.32
N LEU A 134 -6.19 -0.07 9.19
CA LEU A 134 -6.74 -1.43 9.26
C LEU A 134 -7.42 -1.85 7.96
N TYR A 135 -8.10 -0.91 7.28
CA TYR A 135 -8.75 -1.21 6.01
C TYR A 135 -7.78 -1.60 4.89
N LEU A 136 -6.51 -1.21 4.98
CA LEU A 136 -5.46 -1.56 4.02
C LEU A 136 -4.92 -2.97 4.24
N THR A 137 -5.05 -3.52 5.45
CA THR A 137 -4.36 -4.77 5.86
C THR A 137 -4.62 -5.92 4.90
N ILE A 138 -5.89 -6.25 4.64
CA ILE A 138 -6.25 -7.38 3.77
C ILE A 138 -5.88 -7.10 2.30
N PRO A 139 -6.28 -5.95 1.70
CA PRO A 139 -5.89 -5.62 0.33
C PRO A 139 -4.39 -5.64 0.11
N LEU A 140 -3.61 -5.14 1.07
CA LEU A 140 -2.15 -5.05 0.98
C LEU A 140 -1.48 -6.42 1.10
N ILE A 141 -1.92 -7.26 2.05
CA ILE A 141 -1.39 -8.61 2.20
C ILE A 141 -1.71 -9.44 0.95
N LEU A 142 -2.95 -9.41 0.47
CA LEU A 142 -3.35 -10.14 -0.75
C LEU A 142 -2.61 -9.61 -1.98
N GLY A 143 -2.58 -8.29 -2.16
CA GLY A 143 -1.88 -7.64 -3.25
C GLY A 143 -0.40 -8.02 -3.27
N THR A 144 0.27 -7.98 -2.12
CA THR A 144 1.70 -8.29 -2.05
C THR A 144 1.98 -9.79 -2.16
N ALA A 145 1.13 -10.65 -1.62
CA ALA A 145 1.27 -12.11 -1.75
C ALA A 145 1.08 -12.59 -3.19
N ILE A 146 0.24 -11.92 -3.98
CA ILE A 146 -0.01 -12.27 -5.39
C ILE A 146 0.97 -11.55 -6.31
N LEU A 147 1.04 -10.23 -6.22
CA LEU A 147 1.81 -9.39 -7.14
C LEU A 147 3.31 -9.41 -6.83
N GLY A 148 3.70 -9.54 -5.55
CA GLY A 148 5.10 -9.57 -5.15
C GLY A 148 5.89 -10.68 -5.86
N PRO A 149 5.43 -11.94 -5.81
CA PRO A 149 6.04 -13.03 -6.57
C PRO A 149 6.05 -12.78 -8.08
N LEU A 150 4.97 -12.25 -8.65
CA LEU A 150 4.89 -11.94 -10.09
C LEU A 150 5.92 -10.89 -10.52
N PHE A 151 6.09 -9.83 -9.74
CA PHE A 151 7.07 -8.79 -10.01
C PHE A 151 8.51 -9.22 -9.74
N ALA A 152 8.73 -10.16 -8.81
CA ALA A 152 10.06 -10.72 -8.56
C ALA A 152 10.50 -11.76 -9.60
N LEU A 153 9.56 -12.34 -10.35
CA LEU A 153 9.81 -13.44 -11.29
C LEU A 153 10.86 -13.11 -12.39
N PRO A 154 10.92 -11.90 -12.97
CA PRO A 154 11.97 -11.56 -13.93
C PRO A 154 13.39 -11.60 -13.33
N PHE A 155 13.52 -11.34 -12.03
CA PHE A 155 14.79 -11.12 -11.36
C PHE A 155 15.28 -12.32 -10.52
N ASP A 156 14.36 -13.15 -9.99
CA ASP A 156 14.68 -14.23 -9.05
C ASP A 156 14.29 -15.63 -9.57
N LYS A 157 14.49 -15.86 -10.87
CA LYS A 157 14.08 -17.11 -11.57
C LYS A 157 14.65 -18.37 -10.93
N ARG A 158 15.88 -18.30 -10.39
CA ARG A 158 16.57 -19.45 -9.80
C ARG A 158 15.88 -19.92 -8.52
N ARG A 159 15.53 -19.01 -7.60
CA ARG A 159 14.84 -19.39 -6.36
C ARG A 159 13.43 -19.90 -6.65
N PHE A 160 12.70 -19.25 -7.56
CA PHE A 160 11.39 -19.76 -8.00
C PHE A 160 11.45 -21.20 -8.51
N LYS A 161 12.47 -21.54 -9.33
CA LYS A 161 12.64 -22.91 -9.82
C LYS A 161 12.87 -23.90 -8.66
N LEU A 162 13.75 -23.54 -7.72
CA LEU A 162 14.03 -24.36 -6.53
C LEU A 162 12.79 -24.57 -5.66
N ASP A 163 11.98 -23.53 -5.46
CA ASP A 163 10.75 -23.63 -4.66
C ASP A 163 9.69 -24.52 -5.33
N ILE A 164 9.58 -24.46 -6.65
CA ILE A 164 8.70 -25.36 -7.42
C ILE A 164 9.17 -26.82 -7.28
N GLU A 165 10.48 -27.07 -7.39
CA GLU A 165 11.06 -28.41 -7.22
C GLU A 165 10.83 -28.94 -5.80
N TYR A 166 11.04 -28.11 -4.78
CA TYR A 166 10.75 -28.42 -3.39
C TYR A 166 9.28 -28.76 -3.16
N LEU A 167 8.35 -27.97 -3.71
CA LEU A 167 6.91 -28.23 -3.60
C LEU A 167 6.51 -29.55 -4.27
N LYS A 168 7.11 -29.88 -5.42
CA LYS A 168 6.88 -31.18 -6.09
C LYS A 168 7.37 -32.34 -5.22
N ALA A 169 8.59 -32.24 -4.68
CA ALA A 169 9.16 -33.26 -3.80
C ALA A 169 8.31 -33.46 -2.53
N LYS A 170 7.90 -32.37 -1.88
CA LYS A 170 7.05 -32.40 -0.68
C LYS A 170 5.68 -33.05 -0.96
N ARG A 171 5.07 -32.76 -2.12
CA ARG A 171 3.81 -33.41 -2.53
C ARG A 171 3.98 -34.89 -2.81
N ALA A 172 5.10 -35.31 -3.40
CA ALA A 172 5.42 -36.71 -3.65
C ALA A 172 5.55 -37.49 -2.33
N LEU A 173 6.32 -36.98 -1.37
CA LEU A 173 6.48 -37.57 -0.04
C LEU A 173 5.14 -37.70 0.69
N LYS A 174 4.33 -36.64 0.71
CA LYS A 174 3.01 -36.66 1.37
C LYS A 174 2.05 -37.68 0.73
N LYS A 175 2.18 -37.93 -0.57
CA LYS A 175 1.39 -38.97 -1.27
C LYS A 175 1.82 -40.37 -0.86
N GLU A 176 3.12 -40.58 -0.67
CA GLU A 176 3.69 -41.85 -0.23
C GLU A 176 3.37 -42.16 1.23
N GLU A 177 3.50 -41.18 2.14
CA GLU A 177 3.04 -41.29 3.53
C GLU A 177 1.57 -41.69 3.60
N LYS A 178 0.70 -41.01 2.84
CA LYS A 178 -0.73 -41.31 2.83
C LYS A 178 -1.03 -42.73 2.36
N ARG A 179 -0.25 -43.25 1.39
CA ARG A 179 -0.35 -44.63 0.89
C ARG A 179 0.06 -45.66 1.96
N LEU A 180 1.10 -45.37 2.73
CA LEU A 180 1.59 -46.23 3.80
C LEU A 180 0.63 -46.27 5.00
N THR A 181 -0.03 -45.16 5.32
CA THR A 181 -1.01 -45.07 6.43
C THR A 181 -2.42 -45.56 6.08
N SER A 182 -2.70 -45.87 4.80
CA SER A 182 -4.01 -46.34 4.33
C SER A 182 -4.13 -47.87 4.22
N ILE A 183 -3.15 -48.59 4.78
CA ILE A 183 -3.11 -50.06 4.92
C ILE A 183 -3.31 -50.38 6.39
#